data_AF-A0A2E8TJR2-F1
#
_entry.id   AF-A0A2E8TJR2-F1
#
_cell.length_a   1.000
_cell.length_b   1.000
_cell.length_c   1.000
_cell.angle_alpha   90.00
_cell.angle_beta   90.00
_cell.angle_gamma   90.00
#
_symmetry.space_group_name_H-M   'P 1'
#
loop_
_entity.id
_entity.type
_entity.pdbx_description
1 polymer ?
#
loop_
_entity_poly.entity_id
_entity_poly.type
_entity_poly.pdbx_seq_one_letter_code
_entity_poly.pdbx_strand_id
1 'polypeptide(L)'
;MKKLLLILLALPFILLSQNNSSEYKYLDNKIKSIQIKNIQSIEELYSKIIKTNYTDEEKVYVIGKFIVENIKYGKRARNPINCVNTKEGVCQDYSELFKALCDIAQIECHIVTGSGKNSSTDIGFYNSNHAWNIIKINGEYKIYDLTWAAGYISQGVFEKRFNPFYFNSSPERFILNHFPDDSKWQLLDNPMSMKDFISLPYFDSDFLNSDITNFSLKEGVVKSNKLKITFESKENFTSATLFRWDLHSYGEASGKKIKLTKNRNKYTIEVNDEINGVFRCSISLWKEDNESVSFYFKQVTPNFSIPKPKEWDLNDPYSLISPYFYVFHQLDNDLFRRLNKRNSIPKINNITNAKALNKGLKDWYGDYRNYYVNDRDGNIYFPVNNFKIVLRRSTDGYVFKEIKKDILKKGSVGFRVKEVEKFFGIKQDGYFDEELVNLVKAFQKKNNLKPDGIIGDNTLKHMEK
;
A
#
# COMPACT_ATOMS: atom_id res chain seq x y z
N MET A 1 58.30 -6.27 -25.63
CA MET A 1 56.92 -6.77 -25.47
C MET A 1 56.13 -5.76 -24.64
N LYS A 2 55.11 -5.15 -25.24
CA LYS A 2 54.32 -4.04 -24.66
C LYS A 2 53.44 -4.57 -23.51
N LYS A 3 53.56 -4.01 -22.30
CA LYS A 3 52.55 -4.14 -21.24
C LYS A 3 51.41 -3.18 -21.56
N LEU A 4 50.24 -3.72 -21.89
CA LEU A 4 49.01 -2.97 -22.11
C LEU A 4 48.45 -2.54 -20.74
N LEU A 5 48.39 -1.23 -20.51
CA LEU A 5 47.72 -0.63 -19.35
C LEU A 5 46.22 -0.59 -19.68
N LEU A 6 45.40 -1.44 -19.04
CA LEU A 6 43.95 -1.34 -19.13
C LEU A 6 43.49 -0.22 -18.18
N ILE A 7 43.28 0.97 -18.74
CA ILE A 7 42.60 2.07 -18.03
C ILE A 7 41.10 1.76 -18.11
N LEU A 8 40.51 1.27 -17.01
CA LEU A 8 39.06 1.26 -16.84
C LEU A 8 38.60 2.71 -16.69
N LEU A 9 38.17 3.32 -17.80
CA LEU A 9 37.38 4.53 -17.78
C LEU A 9 36.01 4.19 -17.18
N ALA A 10 35.87 4.42 -15.88
CA ALA A 10 34.56 4.52 -15.25
C ALA A 10 33.87 5.77 -15.83
N LEU A 11 33.14 5.60 -16.93
CA LEU A 11 32.18 6.57 -17.41
C LEU A 11 31.12 6.74 -16.30
N PRO A 12 30.90 7.95 -15.78
CA PRO A 12 29.76 8.17 -14.91
C PRO A 12 28.51 7.93 -15.76
N PHE A 13 27.75 6.91 -15.43
CA PHE A 13 26.38 6.78 -15.90
C PHE A 13 25.63 8.00 -15.36
N ILE A 14 25.54 9.04 -16.18
CA ILE A 14 24.64 10.15 -15.92
C ILE A 14 23.25 9.57 -16.18
N LEU A 15 22.61 9.10 -15.10
CA LEU A 15 21.16 8.91 -15.07
C LEU A 15 20.52 10.31 -15.24
N LEU A 16 20.41 10.73 -16.49
CA LEU A 16 19.48 11.77 -16.89
C LEU A 16 18.08 11.15 -16.80
N SER A 17 17.49 11.14 -15.60
CA SER A 17 16.04 11.08 -15.50
C SER A 17 15.50 12.45 -15.94
N GLN A 18 15.47 12.70 -17.25
CA GLN A 18 14.71 13.82 -17.76
C GLN A 18 13.23 13.49 -17.57
N ASN A 19 12.51 14.40 -16.91
CA ASN A 19 11.06 14.37 -16.84
C ASN A 19 10.52 14.51 -18.28
N ASN A 20 10.30 13.39 -18.98
CA ASN A 20 9.81 13.33 -20.36
C ASN A 20 8.47 14.04 -20.58
N SER A 21 7.75 14.39 -19.51
CA SER A 21 6.53 15.20 -19.59
C SER A 21 6.76 16.60 -20.19
N SER A 22 7.98 17.14 -20.19
CA SER A 22 8.26 18.46 -20.82
C SER A 22 8.34 18.42 -22.34
N GLU A 23 8.76 17.29 -22.92
CA GLU A 23 9.05 17.16 -24.35
C GLU A 23 7.79 17.30 -25.21
N TYR A 24 6.67 16.72 -24.76
CA TYR A 24 5.42 16.67 -25.52
C TYR A 24 4.39 17.73 -25.12
N LYS A 25 4.77 18.73 -24.30
CA LYS A 25 3.85 19.80 -23.84
C LYS A 25 3.20 20.58 -24.98
N TYR A 26 3.82 20.65 -26.16
CA TYR A 26 3.21 21.29 -27.33
C TYR A 26 1.91 20.62 -27.80
N LEU A 27 1.66 19.37 -27.36
CA LEU A 27 0.43 18.64 -27.63
C LEU A 27 -0.70 18.99 -26.64
N ASP A 28 -0.41 19.55 -25.46
CA ASP A 28 -1.39 19.78 -24.41
C ASP A 28 -2.55 20.69 -24.86
N ASN A 29 -2.25 21.75 -25.61
CA ASN A 29 -3.27 22.67 -26.13
C ASN A 29 -4.22 21.97 -27.12
N LYS A 30 -3.70 21.01 -27.91
CA LYS A 30 -4.52 20.20 -28.81
C LYS A 30 -5.41 19.25 -28.02
N ILE A 31 -4.90 18.66 -26.94
CA ILE A 31 -5.67 17.72 -26.10
C ILE A 31 -6.82 18.45 -25.39
N LYS A 32 -6.55 19.65 -24.86
CA LYS A 32 -7.56 20.46 -24.16
C LYS A 32 -8.72 20.91 -25.05
N SER A 33 -8.53 21.01 -26.36
CA SER A 33 -9.59 21.42 -27.28
C SER A 33 -10.50 20.27 -27.75
N ILE A 34 -10.15 19.02 -27.42
CA ILE A 34 -10.93 17.84 -27.81
C ILE A 34 -12.23 17.79 -27.03
N GLN A 35 -13.35 17.84 -27.74
CA GLN A 35 -14.67 17.65 -27.15
C GLN A 35 -15.11 16.20 -27.24
N ILE A 36 -15.36 15.59 -26.07
CA ILE A 36 -16.00 14.28 -25.96
C ILE A 36 -17.46 14.42 -25.51
N LYS A 37 -18.37 14.30 -26.48
CA LYS A 37 -19.81 14.20 -26.25
C LYS A 37 -20.36 13.09 -27.15
N ASN A 38 -21.05 12.13 -26.54
CA ASN A 38 -21.71 11.01 -27.21
C ASN A 38 -20.78 10.17 -28.12
N ILE A 39 -19.61 9.80 -27.59
CA ILE A 39 -18.68 8.93 -28.33
C ILE A 39 -19.31 7.54 -28.43
N GLN A 40 -19.41 7.00 -29.65
CA GLN A 40 -20.10 5.74 -29.94
C GLN A 40 -19.17 4.53 -29.78
N SER A 41 -17.86 4.69 -30.03
CA SER A 41 -16.88 3.62 -29.90
C SER A 41 -15.49 4.15 -29.53
N ILE A 42 -14.58 3.23 -29.13
CA ILE A 42 -13.21 3.60 -28.79
C ILE A 42 -12.41 3.97 -30.04
N GLU A 43 -12.72 3.38 -31.20
CA GLU A 43 -12.16 3.74 -32.51
C GLU A 43 -12.54 5.16 -32.90
N GLU A 44 -13.78 5.58 -32.65
CA GLU A 44 -14.20 6.97 -32.84
C GLU A 44 -13.36 7.91 -31.96
N LEU A 45 -13.21 7.59 -30.67
CA LEU A 45 -12.36 8.38 -29.77
C LEU A 45 -10.92 8.45 -30.29
N TYR A 46 -10.34 7.30 -30.63
CA TYR A 46 -8.98 7.19 -31.15
C TYR A 46 -8.77 8.09 -32.38
N SER A 47 -9.68 8.03 -33.36
CA SER A 47 -9.62 8.86 -34.57
C SER A 47 -9.74 10.36 -34.31
N LYS A 48 -10.42 10.76 -33.22
CA LYS A 48 -10.54 12.17 -32.81
C LYS A 48 -9.28 12.69 -32.14
N ILE A 49 -8.56 11.85 -31.39
CA ILE A 49 -7.43 12.30 -30.56
C ILE A 49 -6.07 12.04 -31.21
N ILE A 50 -5.93 10.98 -32.01
CA ILE A 50 -4.67 10.61 -32.66
C ILE A 50 -4.60 11.10 -34.10
N LYS A 51 -3.45 11.65 -34.49
CA LYS A 51 -3.12 12.00 -35.88
C LYS A 51 -2.20 10.94 -36.49
N THR A 52 -2.33 10.73 -37.80
CA THR A 52 -1.57 9.72 -38.54
C THR A 52 -0.06 9.93 -38.52
N ASN A 53 0.39 11.17 -38.35
CA ASN A 53 1.80 11.53 -38.34
C ASN A 53 2.44 11.48 -36.93
N TYR A 54 1.71 11.07 -35.90
CA TYR A 54 2.27 10.93 -34.56
C TYR A 54 3.17 9.71 -34.43
N THR A 55 4.32 9.88 -33.76
CA THR A 55 5.15 8.74 -33.30
C THR A 55 4.43 7.94 -32.22
N ASP A 56 4.95 6.77 -31.86
CA ASP A 56 4.34 5.95 -30.82
C ASP A 56 4.43 6.62 -29.44
N GLU A 57 5.49 7.37 -29.15
CA GLU A 57 5.60 8.20 -27.95
C GLU A 57 4.54 9.30 -27.93
N GLU A 58 4.36 10.01 -29.05
CA GLU A 58 3.34 11.06 -29.16
C GLU A 58 1.94 10.48 -28.98
N LYS A 59 1.66 9.29 -29.56
CA LYS A 59 0.38 8.60 -29.38
C LYS A 59 0.15 8.24 -27.91
N VAL A 60 1.12 7.61 -27.25
CA VAL A 60 0.99 7.22 -25.83
C VAL A 60 0.83 8.45 -24.95
N TYR A 61 1.61 9.51 -25.19
CA TYR A 61 1.47 10.78 -24.48
C TYR A 61 0.08 11.35 -24.65
N VAL A 62 -0.43 11.47 -25.89
CA VAL A 62 -1.76 12.02 -26.18
C VAL A 62 -2.86 11.19 -25.55
N ILE A 63 -2.81 9.86 -25.68
CA ILE A 63 -3.81 8.95 -25.08
C ILE A 63 -3.80 9.11 -23.56
N GLY A 64 -2.64 8.98 -22.92
CA GLY A 64 -2.54 9.04 -21.47
C GLY A 64 -2.97 10.41 -20.93
N LYS A 65 -2.48 11.48 -21.55
CA LYS A 65 -2.80 12.85 -21.13
C LYS A 65 -4.27 13.17 -21.39
N PHE A 66 -4.86 12.70 -22.49
CA PHE A 66 -6.30 12.81 -22.71
C PHE A 66 -7.11 12.17 -21.58
N ILE A 67 -6.77 10.94 -21.17
CA ILE A 67 -7.47 10.22 -20.09
C ILE A 67 -7.34 10.99 -18.76
N VAL A 68 -6.12 11.36 -18.38
CA VAL A 68 -5.80 12.16 -17.19
C VAL A 68 -6.58 13.47 -17.15
N GLU A 69 -6.76 14.12 -18.30
CA GLU A 69 -7.44 15.41 -18.37
C GLU A 69 -8.98 15.29 -18.40
N ASN A 70 -9.54 14.14 -18.77
CA ASN A 70 -10.97 14.01 -19.05
C ASN A 70 -11.72 13.06 -18.12
N ILE A 71 -11.03 12.16 -17.43
CA ILE A 71 -11.66 11.16 -16.54
C ILE A 71 -11.40 11.56 -15.09
N LYS A 72 -12.45 11.57 -14.27
CA LYS A 72 -12.38 11.76 -12.82
C LYS A 72 -12.42 10.41 -12.09
N TYR A 73 -11.74 10.32 -10.95
CA TYR A 73 -11.85 9.13 -10.12
C TYR A 73 -13.21 9.10 -9.42
N GLY A 74 -13.88 7.94 -9.43
CA GLY A 74 -15.20 7.80 -8.83
C GLY A 74 -15.82 6.41 -9.05
N LYS A 75 -17.04 6.37 -9.56
CA LYS A 75 -17.81 5.13 -9.78
C LYS A 75 -17.20 4.28 -10.90
N ARG A 76 -17.15 2.97 -10.67
CA ARG A 76 -16.70 1.97 -11.67
C ARG A 76 -17.57 2.05 -12.93
N ALA A 77 -16.95 2.24 -14.10
CA ALA A 77 -17.62 2.31 -15.40
C ALA A 77 -17.80 0.95 -16.08
N ARG A 78 -16.95 -0.03 -15.74
CA ARG A 78 -16.96 -1.44 -16.19
C ARG A 78 -16.64 -1.69 -17.67
N ASN A 79 -16.50 -0.63 -18.47
CA ASN A 79 -16.20 -0.70 -19.90
C ASN A 79 -15.55 0.64 -20.33
N PRO A 80 -14.49 0.63 -21.15
CA PRO A 80 -13.86 1.83 -21.71
C PRO A 80 -14.84 2.89 -22.25
N ILE A 81 -15.86 2.52 -23.03
CA ILE A 81 -16.75 3.54 -23.65
C ILE A 81 -17.63 4.24 -22.61
N ASN A 82 -18.04 3.49 -21.57
CA ASN A 82 -18.77 4.07 -20.45
C ASN A 82 -17.87 5.05 -19.71
N CYS A 83 -16.61 4.68 -19.44
CA CYS A 83 -15.64 5.55 -18.76
C CYS A 83 -15.50 6.90 -19.49
N VAL A 84 -15.41 6.88 -20.82
CA VAL A 84 -15.34 8.08 -21.66
C VAL A 84 -16.61 8.92 -21.55
N ASN A 85 -17.78 8.31 -21.71
CA ASN A 85 -19.05 9.03 -21.75
C ASN A 85 -19.51 9.54 -20.39
N THR A 86 -19.24 8.81 -19.30
CA THR A 86 -19.50 9.26 -17.92
C THR A 86 -18.42 10.20 -17.40
N LYS A 87 -17.25 10.21 -18.04
CA LYS A 87 -16.04 10.92 -17.61
C LYS A 87 -15.60 10.51 -16.21
N GLU A 88 -15.87 9.27 -15.81
CA GLU A 88 -15.70 8.79 -14.44
C GLU A 88 -15.32 7.30 -14.42
N GLY A 89 -14.38 6.91 -13.57
CA GLY A 89 -13.95 5.53 -13.40
C GLY A 89 -13.12 5.29 -12.13
N VAL A 90 -12.83 4.02 -11.83
CA VAL A 90 -11.81 3.60 -10.85
C VAL A 90 -10.52 3.19 -11.57
N CYS A 91 -9.47 2.82 -10.84
CA CYS A 91 -8.16 2.48 -11.41
C CYS A 91 -8.22 1.48 -12.57
N GLN A 92 -9.02 0.43 -12.41
CA GLN A 92 -9.25 -0.55 -13.47
C GLN A 92 -9.87 0.08 -14.75
N ASP A 93 -10.75 1.08 -14.65
CA ASP A 93 -11.35 1.73 -15.82
C ASP A 93 -10.32 2.59 -16.57
N TYR A 94 -9.46 3.30 -15.83
CA TYR A 94 -8.36 4.07 -16.41
C TYR A 94 -7.43 3.12 -17.19
N SER A 95 -7.07 2.00 -16.57
CA SER A 95 -6.16 1.03 -17.19
C SER A 95 -6.75 0.29 -18.40
N GLU A 96 -8.04 -0.05 -18.35
CA GLU A 96 -8.75 -0.65 -19.47
C GLU A 96 -8.93 0.32 -20.63
N LEU A 97 -9.25 1.59 -20.35
CA LEU A 97 -9.38 2.62 -21.39
C LEU A 97 -8.03 2.90 -22.06
N PHE A 98 -6.96 2.99 -21.27
CA PHE A 98 -5.62 3.19 -21.82
C PHE A 98 -5.21 2.03 -22.71
N LYS A 99 -5.39 0.79 -22.22
CA LYS A 99 -5.12 -0.40 -23.00
C LYS A 99 -5.91 -0.45 -24.30
N ALA A 100 -7.22 -0.18 -24.27
CA ALA A 100 -8.06 -0.21 -25.46
C ALA A 100 -7.58 0.77 -26.55
N LEU A 101 -7.18 1.99 -26.16
CA LEU A 101 -6.64 2.98 -27.09
C LEU A 101 -5.24 2.60 -27.61
N CYS A 102 -4.38 2.02 -26.77
CA CYS A 102 -3.07 1.50 -27.19
C CYS A 102 -3.21 0.29 -28.14
N ASP A 103 -4.17 -0.60 -27.90
CA ASP A 103 -4.40 -1.78 -28.75
C ASP A 103 -4.80 -1.35 -30.18
N ILE A 104 -5.64 -0.30 -30.33
CA ILE A 104 -5.95 0.30 -31.64
C ILE A 104 -4.71 0.94 -32.27
N ALA A 105 -3.84 1.55 -31.44
CA ALA A 105 -2.56 2.09 -31.88
C ALA A 105 -1.52 1.03 -32.27
N GLN A 106 -1.81 -0.26 -32.02
CA GLN A 106 -0.89 -1.38 -32.14
C GLN A 106 0.34 -1.25 -31.22
N ILE A 107 0.15 -0.65 -30.04
CA ILE A 107 1.19 -0.46 -29.02
C ILE A 107 0.95 -1.47 -27.90
N GLU A 108 1.96 -2.28 -27.59
CA GLU A 108 1.89 -3.29 -26.53
C GLU A 108 1.65 -2.62 -25.17
N CYS A 109 0.48 -2.89 -24.58
CA CYS A 109 0.05 -2.35 -23.30
C CYS A 109 -0.50 -3.46 -22.39
N HIS A 110 0.09 -3.59 -21.20
CA HIS A 110 -0.27 -4.56 -20.17
C HIS A 110 -0.97 -3.86 -19.02
N ILE A 111 -2.09 -4.42 -18.56
CA ILE A 111 -2.70 -4.03 -17.28
C ILE A 111 -2.00 -4.83 -16.18
N VAL A 112 -1.48 -4.12 -15.19
CA VAL A 112 -0.79 -4.69 -14.03
C VAL A 112 -1.63 -4.43 -12.80
N THR A 113 -1.88 -5.47 -12.01
CA THR A 113 -2.54 -5.37 -10.71
C THR A 113 -1.50 -5.50 -9.60
N GLY A 114 -1.79 -4.91 -8.45
CA GLY A 114 -0.91 -5.03 -7.29
C GLY A 114 -1.31 -4.11 -6.15
N SER A 115 -0.37 -3.89 -5.24
CA SER A 115 -0.56 -3.08 -4.05
C SER A 115 -0.07 -1.66 -4.25
N GLY A 116 -0.98 -0.69 -4.12
CA GLY A 116 -0.67 0.73 -4.01
C GLY A 116 -0.68 1.16 -2.54
N LYS A 117 0.44 1.69 -2.06
CA LYS A 117 0.60 2.27 -0.72
C LYS A 117 0.30 3.77 -0.81
N ASN A 118 -0.76 4.23 -0.15
CA ASN A 118 -1.23 5.62 -0.24
C ASN A 118 -1.22 6.36 1.10
N SER A 119 -0.92 5.65 2.19
CA SER A 119 -0.95 6.22 3.53
C SER A 119 -0.08 5.44 4.51
N SER A 120 0.13 6.03 5.69
CA SER A 120 0.82 5.33 6.79
C SER A 120 0.08 4.08 7.25
N THR A 121 -1.24 3.96 7.06
CA THR A 121 -1.99 2.77 7.49
C THR A 121 -1.61 1.53 6.69
N ASP A 122 -1.16 1.69 5.45
CA ASP A 122 -0.74 0.60 4.57
C ASP A 122 0.62 -0.03 4.98
N ILE A 123 1.40 0.65 5.81
CA ILE A 123 2.70 0.14 6.28
C ILE A 123 2.51 -1.19 7.03
N GLY A 124 3.22 -2.21 6.58
CA GLY A 124 3.16 -3.58 7.09
C GLY A 124 2.03 -4.43 6.51
N PHE A 125 1.28 -3.93 5.54
CA PHE A 125 0.20 -4.69 4.89
C PHE A 125 0.41 -4.78 3.38
N TYR A 126 0.02 -5.93 2.83
CA TYR A 126 -0.16 -6.10 1.40
C TYR A 126 -1.64 -6.22 1.07
N ASN A 127 -2.06 -5.54 0.00
CA ASN A 127 -3.38 -5.73 -0.57
C ASN A 127 -3.32 -5.45 -2.07
N SER A 128 -3.70 -6.42 -2.91
CA SER A 128 -3.88 -6.17 -4.35
C SER A 128 -5.15 -5.33 -4.54
N ASN A 129 -4.97 -4.01 -4.49
CA ASN A 129 -6.02 -3.00 -4.40
C ASN A 129 -5.97 -1.99 -5.55
N HIS A 130 -4.98 -2.10 -6.43
CA HIS A 130 -4.72 -1.09 -7.45
C HIS A 130 -4.36 -1.71 -8.79
N ALA A 131 -4.54 -0.93 -9.86
CA ALA A 131 -4.23 -1.30 -11.23
C ALA A 131 -3.59 -0.12 -11.98
N TRP A 132 -2.60 -0.43 -12.80
CA TRP A 132 -1.87 0.51 -13.65
C TRP A 132 -1.46 -0.17 -14.96
N ASN A 133 -0.70 0.54 -15.81
CA ASN A 133 -0.26 0.04 -17.11
C ASN A 133 1.26 -0.01 -17.24
N ILE A 134 1.75 -1.00 -17.97
CA ILE A 134 3.10 -1.05 -18.52
C ILE A 134 3.00 -1.08 -20.04
N ILE A 135 3.71 -0.17 -20.70
CA ILE A 135 3.63 0.03 -22.15
C ILE A 135 5.02 -0.19 -22.74
N LYS A 136 5.09 -0.88 -23.88
CA LYS A 136 6.34 -1.04 -24.61
C LYS A 136 6.43 -0.03 -25.75
N ILE A 137 7.45 0.80 -25.74
CA ILE A 137 7.72 1.80 -26.79
C ILE A 137 9.19 1.68 -27.17
N ASN A 138 9.50 1.55 -28.46
CA ASN A 138 10.86 1.35 -28.98
C ASN A 138 11.66 0.23 -28.27
N GLY A 139 10.98 -0.84 -27.86
CA GLY A 139 11.60 -1.97 -27.16
C GLY A 139 11.76 -1.79 -25.66
N GLU A 140 11.46 -0.61 -25.10
CA GLU A 140 11.56 -0.32 -23.67
C GLU A 140 10.18 -0.32 -22.99
N TYR A 141 10.12 -0.89 -21.79
CA TYR A 141 8.91 -0.85 -20.96
C TYR A 141 8.85 0.45 -20.14
N LYS A 142 7.69 1.10 -20.16
CA LYS A 142 7.38 2.38 -19.51
C LYS A 142 6.18 2.22 -18.58
N ILE A 143 6.23 2.82 -17.39
CA ILE A 143 5.22 2.63 -16.33
C ILE A 143 4.26 3.81 -16.26
N TYR A 144 2.95 3.55 -16.32
CA TYR A 144 1.93 4.58 -16.24
C TYR A 144 0.83 4.19 -15.26
N ASP A 145 0.67 5.01 -14.22
CA ASP A 145 -0.54 5.03 -13.40
C ASP A 145 -1.34 6.30 -13.73
N LEU A 146 -2.24 6.19 -14.71
CA LEU A 146 -3.07 7.31 -15.13
C LEU A 146 -4.08 7.73 -14.07
N THR A 147 -4.36 6.87 -13.08
CA THR A 147 -5.31 7.18 -12.01
C THR A 147 -4.69 8.17 -11.04
N TRP A 148 -3.49 7.85 -10.54
CA TRP A 148 -2.77 8.74 -9.63
C TRP A 148 -2.10 9.91 -10.37
N ALA A 149 -1.89 9.80 -11.68
CA ALA A 149 -1.54 10.94 -12.53
C ALA A 149 -2.69 11.94 -12.70
N ALA A 150 -3.96 11.52 -12.64
CA ALA A 150 -5.12 12.40 -12.84
C ALA A 150 -5.42 13.30 -11.63
N GLY A 151 -5.16 12.82 -10.42
CA GLY A 151 -5.46 13.54 -9.19
C GLY A 151 -5.55 12.62 -7.98
N TYR A 152 -6.23 13.09 -6.94
CA TYR A 152 -6.40 12.37 -5.69
C TYR A 152 -7.78 12.59 -5.09
N ILE A 153 -8.15 11.77 -4.11
CA ILE A 153 -9.35 11.98 -3.29
C ILE A 153 -8.98 12.80 -2.06
N SER A 154 -9.69 13.90 -1.86
CA SER A 154 -9.59 14.80 -0.72
C SER A 154 -10.97 14.97 -0.11
N GLN A 155 -11.14 14.65 1.17
CA GLN A 155 -12.42 14.73 1.88
C GLN A 155 -13.59 14.03 1.14
N GLY A 156 -13.30 12.92 0.45
CA GLY A 156 -14.30 12.17 -0.31
C GLY A 156 -14.63 12.74 -1.70
N VAL A 157 -13.98 13.82 -2.11
CA VAL A 157 -14.15 14.48 -3.41
C VAL A 157 -12.89 14.29 -4.25
N PHE A 158 -13.05 14.04 -5.56
CA PHE A 158 -11.92 14.00 -6.48
C PHE A 158 -11.40 15.40 -6.78
N GLU A 159 -10.14 15.63 -6.46
CA GLU A 159 -9.39 16.83 -6.83
C GLU A 159 -8.47 16.49 -8.00
N LYS A 160 -8.78 17.06 -9.16
CA LYS A 160 -7.95 16.91 -10.35
C LYS A 160 -6.65 17.70 -10.18
N ARG A 161 -5.53 16.99 -10.18
CA ARG A 161 -4.18 17.58 -10.12
C ARG A 161 -3.23 16.69 -10.87
N PHE A 162 -2.80 17.15 -12.05
CA PHE A 162 -1.89 16.36 -12.86
C PHE A 162 -0.60 16.07 -12.10
N ASN A 163 -0.27 14.79 -11.93
CA ASN A 163 0.93 14.35 -11.26
C ASN A 163 1.88 13.67 -12.25
N PRO A 164 2.97 14.34 -12.67
CA PRO A 164 3.88 13.81 -13.67
C PRO A 164 4.67 12.60 -13.17
N PHE A 165 4.81 12.41 -11.86
CA PHE A 165 5.54 11.27 -11.30
C PHE A 165 4.96 9.94 -11.77
N TYR A 166 3.64 9.83 -11.87
CA TYR A 166 2.91 8.62 -12.29
C TYR A 166 2.74 8.48 -13.80
N PHE A 167 3.33 9.40 -14.57
CA PHE A 167 3.18 9.48 -16.02
C PHE A 167 4.52 9.17 -16.69
N ASN A 168 4.86 7.88 -16.82
CA ASN A 168 6.18 7.36 -17.17
C ASN A 168 7.17 7.34 -15.99
N SER A 169 6.80 6.64 -14.92
CA SER A 169 7.61 6.54 -13.69
C SER A 169 8.87 5.69 -13.89
N SER A 170 9.96 6.04 -13.19
CA SER A 170 11.13 5.16 -13.06
C SER A 170 10.77 3.94 -12.20
N PRO A 171 11.15 2.71 -12.59
CA PRO A 171 10.94 1.50 -11.81
C PRO A 171 11.44 1.59 -10.37
N GLU A 172 12.64 2.16 -10.17
CA GLU A 172 13.32 2.27 -8.87
C GLU A 172 12.59 3.19 -7.90
N ARG A 173 11.86 4.19 -8.42
CA ARG A 173 11.02 5.08 -7.62
C ARG A 173 9.61 4.52 -7.47
N PHE A 174 9.03 3.96 -8.53
CA PHE A 174 7.65 3.46 -8.54
C PHE A 174 7.46 2.31 -7.55
N ILE A 175 8.44 1.40 -7.43
CA ILE A 175 8.38 0.27 -6.50
C ILE A 175 8.23 0.68 -5.02
N LEU A 176 8.59 1.91 -4.66
CA LEU A 176 8.54 2.38 -3.27
C LEU A 176 7.11 2.56 -2.75
N ASN A 177 6.13 2.72 -3.66
CA ASN A 177 4.71 2.76 -3.30
C ASN A 177 3.79 1.88 -4.19
N HIS A 178 4.32 1.21 -5.21
CA HIS A 178 3.57 0.26 -6.05
C HIS A 178 4.28 -1.09 -6.17
N PHE A 179 3.65 -2.14 -5.66
CA PHE A 179 4.17 -3.50 -5.78
C PHE A 179 3.27 -4.36 -6.67
N PRO A 180 3.75 -4.86 -7.83
CA PRO A 180 2.94 -5.68 -8.71
C PRO A 180 2.70 -7.09 -8.14
N ASP A 181 1.54 -7.66 -8.44
CA ASP A 181 1.24 -9.06 -8.12
C ASP A 181 2.20 -10.03 -8.84
N ASP A 182 2.61 -9.70 -10.07
CA ASP A 182 3.62 -10.45 -10.84
C ASP A 182 4.95 -9.70 -10.78
N SER A 183 5.97 -10.34 -10.19
CA SER A 183 7.27 -9.71 -9.92
C SER A 183 8.01 -9.26 -11.18
N LYS A 184 7.72 -9.83 -12.35
CA LYS A 184 8.34 -9.39 -13.61
C LYS A 184 8.01 -7.93 -13.95
N TRP A 185 6.86 -7.45 -13.49
CA TRP A 185 6.40 -6.09 -13.74
C TRP A 185 7.01 -5.04 -12.81
N GLN A 186 7.94 -5.44 -11.93
CA GLN A 186 8.74 -4.46 -11.19
C GLN A 186 9.72 -3.74 -12.11
N LEU A 187 10.14 -4.37 -13.22
CA LEU A 187 11.12 -3.82 -14.16
C LEU A 187 12.45 -3.43 -13.50
N LEU A 188 12.81 -4.12 -12.42
CA LEU A 188 14.07 -3.93 -11.70
C LEU A 188 15.03 -5.08 -12.02
N ASP A 189 16.31 -4.76 -12.15
CA ASP A 189 17.38 -5.76 -12.25
C ASP A 189 17.41 -6.68 -11.01
N ASN A 190 17.14 -6.10 -9.84
CA ASN A 190 17.02 -6.81 -8.57
C ASN A 190 15.63 -6.56 -7.98
N PRO A 191 14.65 -7.46 -8.23
CA PRO A 191 13.30 -7.31 -7.72
C PRO A 191 13.26 -7.17 -6.20
N MET A 192 12.47 -6.20 -5.73
CA MET A 192 12.13 -6.03 -4.32
C MET A 192 11.25 -7.20 -3.87
N SER A 193 11.52 -7.71 -2.67
CA SER A 193 10.64 -8.70 -2.04
C SER A 193 9.36 -8.05 -1.51
N MET A 194 8.26 -8.80 -1.43
CA MET A 194 7.02 -8.32 -0.81
C MET A 194 7.26 -7.88 0.64
N LYS A 195 8.13 -8.61 1.35
CA LYS A 195 8.57 -8.28 2.70
C LYS A 195 9.14 -6.88 2.77
N ASP A 196 10.14 -6.58 1.94
CA ASP A 196 10.83 -5.30 1.97
C ASP A 196 9.85 -4.18 1.61
N PHE A 197 9.00 -4.38 0.59
CA PHE A 197 8.00 -3.42 0.16
C PHE A 197 7.05 -3.00 1.29
N ILE A 198 6.43 -3.96 1.99
CA ILE A 198 5.47 -3.60 3.04
C ILE A 198 6.17 -3.06 4.29
N SER A 199 7.43 -3.43 4.49
CA SER A 199 8.28 -2.88 5.54
C SER A 199 8.65 -1.42 5.27
N LEU A 200 8.73 -0.96 4.02
CA LEU A 200 9.13 0.41 3.72
C LEU A 200 8.21 1.47 4.36
N PRO A 201 8.75 2.64 4.74
CA PRO A 201 7.96 3.85 4.95
C PRO A 201 7.03 4.12 3.75
N TYR A 202 6.00 4.93 3.98
CA TYR A 202 5.22 5.48 2.89
C TYR A 202 5.83 6.82 2.46
N PHE A 203 6.01 7.00 1.16
CA PHE A 203 6.52 8.22 0.54
C PHE A 203 5.41 8.79 -0.34
N ASP A 204 5.07 10.07 -0.15
CA ASP A 204 4.14 10.73 -1.06
C ASP A 204 4.78 10.97 -2.44
N SER A 205 3.97 11.36 -3.41
CA SER A 205 4.48 11.59 -4.76
C SER A 205 5.50 12.71 -4.85
N ASP A 206 5.40 13.72 -3.98
CA ASP A 206 6.29 14.88 -4.02
C ASP A 206 7.68 14.48 -3.52
N PHE A 207 7.75 13.62 -2.50
CA PHE A 207 8.97 12.96 -2.06
C PHE A 207 9.54 12.05 -3.15
N LEU A 208 8.71 11.24 -3.80
CA LEU A 208 9.17 10.32 -4.84
C LEU A 208 9.66 11.03 -6.11
N ASN A 209 9.10 12.20 -6.41
CA ASN A 209 9.51 13.07 -7.51
C ASN A 209 10.70 13.99 -7.15
N SER A 210 11.08 14.04 -5.87
CA SER A 210 12.23 14.83 -5.42
C SER A 210 13.57 14.19 -5.79
N ASP A 211 14.64 14.95 -5.62
CA ASP A 211 16.01 14.47 -5.80
C ASP A 211 16.59 13.76 -4.57
N ILE A 212 15.76 13.49 -3.55
CA ILE A 212 16.20 12.82 -2.32
C ILE A 212 16.71 11.42 -2.64
N THR A 213 17.94 11.15 -2.22
CA THR A 213 18.66 9.87 -2.38
C THR A 213 19.31 9.46 -1.06
N ASN A 214 19.88 8.25 -1.01
CA ASN A 214 20.59 7.71 0.17
C ASN A 214 19.80 7.81 1.49
N PHE A 215 18.47 7.67 1.39
CA PHE A 215 17.56 7.77 2.53
C PHE A 215 17.75 6.58 3.49
N SER A 216 18.05 6.87 4.76
CA SER A 216 18.50 5.86 5.73
C SER A 216 17.37 5.11 6.43
N LEU A 217 16.15 5.65 6.45
CA LEU A 217 15.02 4.98 7.09
C LEU A 217 14.46 3.91 6.15
N LYS A 218 14.79 2.64 6.43
CA LYS A 218 14.38 1.48 5.63
C LYS A 218 13.13 0.78 6.16
N GLU A 219 12.90 0.87 7.46
CA GLU A 219 11.71 0.31 8.11
C GLU A 219 10.71 1.43 8.42
N GLY A 220 9.49 1.26 7.94
CA GLY A 220 8.34 2.09 8.20
C GLY A 220 7.75 1.88 9.59
N VAL A 221 8.15 0.85 10.32
CA VAL A 221 7.84 0.68 11.75
C VAL A 221 9.12 0.89 12.57
N VAL A 222 9.17 2.01 13.28
CA VAL A 222 10.32 2.41 14.10
C VAL A 222 10.04 2.13 15.57
N LYS A 223 10.79 1.20 16.17
CA LYS A 223 10.72 0.87 17.60
C LYS A 223 11.70 1.71 18.42
N SER A 224 11.52 3.03 18.42
CA SER A 224 12.41 3.95 19.14
C SER A 224 11.72 5.27 19.46
N ASN A 225 12.14 5.90 20.56
CA ASN A 225 11.81 7.29 20.89
C ASN A 225 12.90 8.27 20.44
N LYS A 226 14.05 7.75 19.97
CA LYS A 226 15.15 8.53 19.38
C LYS A 226 15.43 8.03 17.97
N LEU A 227 15.26 8.88 16.98
CA LEU A 227 15.44 8.52 15.58
C LEU A 227 16.37 9.51 14.90
N LYS A 228 17.35 8.95 14.17
CA LYS A 228 18.27 9.71 13.32
C LYS A 228 18.09 9.24 11.88
N ILE A 229 17.68 10.15 11.00
CA ILE A 229 17.48 9.87 9.58
C ILE A 229 18.47 10.71 8.79
N THR A 230 19.13 10.11 7.82
CA THR A 230 20.02 10.81 6.88
C THR A 230 19.58 10.61 5.46
N PHE A 231 19.81 11.61 4.63
CA PHE A 231 19.55 11.57 3.20
C PHE A 231 20.44 12.56 2.46
N GLU A 232 20.50 12.46 1.14
CA GLU A 232 21.22 13.38 0.27
C GLU A 232 20.26 14.07 -0.69
N SER A 233 20.49 15.36 -0.94
CA SER A 233 19.72 16.17 -1.88
C SER A 233 20.54 17.39 -2.32
N LYS A 234 20.34 17.82 -3.56
CA LYS A 234 20.84 19.08 -4.13
C LYS A 234 19.89 20.24 -3.81
N GLU A 235 18.61 19.96 -3.58
CA GLU A 235 17.64 20.95 -3.10
C GLU A 235 18.00 21.49 -1.71
N ASN A 236 17.46 22.66 -1.39
CA ASN A 236 17.66 23.29 -0.09
C ASN A 236 16.41 23.15 0.80
N PHE A 237 16.48 22.24 1.77
CA PHE A 237 15.50 22.16 2.86
C PHE A 237 15.90 23.07 4.03
N THR A 238 15.00 23.97 4.42
CA THR A 238 15.19 24.97 5.47
C THR A 238 14.80 24.46 6.84
N SER A 239 13.83 23.55 6.91
CA SER A 239 13.33 23.00 8.15
C SER A 239 12.66 21.64 7.97
N ALA A 240 12.46 20.95 9.09
CA ALA A 240 11.71 19.70 9.15
C ALA A 240 10.66 19.80 10.26
N THR A 241 9.45 19.31 9.97
CA THR A 241 8.33 19.29 10.92
C THR A 241 7.83 17.87 11.08
N LEU A 242 7.78 17.38 12.32
CA LEU A 242 7.16 16.12 12.69
C LEU A 242 5.68 16.36 12.97
N PHE A 243 4.81 15.66 12.26
CA PHE A 243 3.40 15.54 12.59
C PHE A 243 3.11 14.16 13.14
N ARG A 244 2.16 14.10 14.06
CA ARG A 244 1.84 12.90 14.82
C ARG A 244 0.35 12.75 15.04
N TRP A 245 -0.13 11.56 14.77
CA TRP A 245 -1.46 11.14 15.13
C TRP A 245 -1.35 9.90 16.01
N ASP A 246 -2.15 9.84 17.07
CA ASP A 246 -2.45 8.54 17.66
C ASP A 246 -2.99 7.64 16.55
N LEU A 247 -2.71 6.35 16.64
CA LEU A 247 -3.17 5.38 15.65
C LEU A 247 -4.67 5.45 15.37
N HIS A 248 -5.46 5.88 16.36
CA HIS A 248 -6.93 5.86 16.29
C HIS A 248 -7.57 7.25 16.23
N SER A 249 -6.77 8.30 16.38
CA SER A 249 -7.25 9.67 16.26
C SER A 249 -7.18 10.08 14.80
N TYR A 250 -8.33 10.43 14.22
CA TYR A 250 -8.41 11.04 12.89
C TYR A 250 -8.60 12.54 13.08
N GLY A 251 -7.92 13.36 12.27
CA GLY A 251 -8.03 14.81 12.34
C GLY A 251 -6.67 15.50 12.21
N GLU A 252 -6.61 16.74 12.67
CA GLU A 252 -5.42 17.58 12.59
C GLU A 252 -4.40 17.19 13.66
N ALA A 253 -3.12 17.17 13.27
CA ALA A 253 -2.00 17.03 14.20
C ALA A 253 -1.27 18.37 14.29
N SER A 254 -0.88 18.77 15.50
CA SER A 254 0.03 19.90 15.65
C SER A 254 1.45 19.49 15.22
N GLY A 255 2.02 20.27 14.30
CA GLY A 255 3.38 20.05 13.82
C GLY A 255 4.41 20.51 14.86
N LYS A 256 5.40 19.67 15.15
CA LYS A 256 6.57 20.01 15.97
C LYS A 256 7.80 20.18 15.08
N LYS A 257 8.40 21.37 15.08
CA LYS A 257 9.69 21.58 14.41
C LYS A 257 10.76 20.69 15.04
N ILE A 258 11.50 19.95 14.21
CA ILE A 258 12.55 19.03 14.63
C ILE A 258 13.90 19.48 14.07
N LYS A 259 14.98 18.96 14.65
CA LYS A 259 16.34 19.36 14.28
C LYS A 259 16.68 18.79 12.90
N LEU A 260 16.97 19.68 11.96
CA LEU A 260 17.52 19.38 10.64
C LEU A 260 18.90 20.02 10.55
N THR A 261 19.91 19.24 10.18
CA THR A 261 21.28 19.74 9.95
C THR A 261 21.73 19.35 8.55
N LYS A 262 22.47 20.24 7.90
CA LYS A 262 23.02 20.05 6.55
C LYS A 262 24.55 20.12 6.60
N ASN A 263 25.22 19.16 5.97
CA ASN A 263 26.65 19.21 5.68
C ASN A 263 26.84 18.87 4.20
N ARG A 264 27.22 19.87 3.39
CA ARG A 264 27.24 19.79 1.92
C ARG A 264 25.86 19.38 1.38
N ASN A 265 25.75 18.25 0.69
CA ASN A 265 24.52 17.68 0.17
C ASN A 265 23.83 16.72 1.15
N LYS A 266 24.45 16.40 2.29
CA LYS A 266 23.93 15.43 3.25
C LYS A 266 23.12 16.12 4.35
N TYR A 267 21.90 15.66 4.52
CA TYR A 267 20.99 16.10 5.58
C TYR A 267 20.92 15.05 6.69
N THR A 268 20.72 15.53 7.92
CA THR A 268 20.46 14.70 9.09
C THR A 268 19.29 15.29 9.87
N ILE A 269 18.27 14.47 10.07
CA ILE A 269 17.10 14.72 10.91
C ILE A 269 17.33 14.01 12.25
N GLU A 270 17.12 14.72 13.34
CA GLU A 270 17.13 14.14 14.69
C GLU A 270 15.75 14.34 15.35
N VAL A 271 15.09 13.22 15.65
CA VAL A 271 13.85 13.18 16.44
C VAL A 271 14.19 12.63 17.80
N ASN A 272 13.99 13.44 18.84
CA ASN A 272 13.99 13.00 20.23
C ASN A 272 12.59 13.23 20.78
N ASP A 273 11.95 12.14 21.18
CA ASP A 273 10.60 12.14 21.67
C ASP A 273 10.54 11.54 23.07
N GLU A 274 9.72 12.16 23.90
CA GLU A 274 9.52 11.79 25.30
C GLU A 274 8.12 11.18 25.50
N ILE A 275 7.24 11.29 24.49
CA ILE A 275 5.87 10.81 24.58
C ILE A 275 5.85 9.30 24.37
N ASN A 276 5.42 8.55 25.38
CA ASN A 276 5.21 7.11 25.28
C ASN A 276 3.90 6.82 24.51
N GLY A 277 3.95 5.99 23.48
CA GLY A 277 2.79 5.71 22.64
C GLY A 277 3.11 4.90 21.39
N VAL A 278 2.07 4.69 20.60
CA VAL A 278 2.21 4.24 19.21
C VAL A 278 1.51 5.23 18.32
N PHE A 279 2.22 5.65 17.29
CA PHE A 279 1.85 6.81 16.50
C PHE A 279 1.98 6.53 15.02
N ARG A 280 1.09 7.13 14.24
CA ARG A 280 1.36 7.43 12.84
C ARG A 280 2.10 8.76 12.82
N CYS A 281 3.21 8.80 12.12
CA CYS A 281 4.07 9.96 12.02
C CYS A 281 4.25 10.34 10.56
N SER A 282 4.37 11.64 10.29
CA SER A 282 4.95 12.15 9.06
C SER A 282 6.05 13.14 9.39
N ILE A 283 7.05 13.21 8.54
CA ILE A 283 8.03 14.29 8.57
C ILE A 283 7.95 15.00 7.23
N SER A 284 7.60 16.29 7.29
CA SER A 284 7.61 17.19 6.14
C SER A 284 8.91 17.98 6.14
N LEU A 285 9.61 17.95 5.01
CA LEU A 285 10.82 18.72 4.74
C LEU A 285 10.45 19.94 3.93
N TRP A 286 10.64 21.13 4.50
CA TRP A 286 10.21 22.40 3.91
C TRP A 286 11.33 23.07 3.13
N LYS A 287 10.98 23.60 1.96
CA LYS A 287 11.84 24.44 1.12
C LYS A 287 11.62 25.93 1.48
N GLU A 288 12.30 26.83 0.79
CA GLU A 288 12.20 28.28 1.02
C GLU A 288 10.87 28.89 0.53
N ASP A 289 10.24 28.26 -0.46
CA ASP A 289 8.99 28.66 -1.11
C ASP A 289 7.72 28.11 -0.42
N ASN A 290 7.87 27.57 0.79
CA ASN A 290 6.83 26.84 1.53
C ASN A 290 6.33 25.55 0.85
N GLU A 291 6.99 25.07 -0.20
CA GLU A 291 6.76 23.70 -0.66
C GLU A 291 7.37 22.71 0.32
N SER A 292 6.80 21.50 0.37
CA SER A 292 7.37 20.44 1.19
C SER A 292 7.23 19.09 0.52
N VAL A 293 8.12 18.18 0.92
CA VAL A 293 8.01 16.75 0.60
C VAL A 293 7.85 15.98 1.91
N SER A 294 7.02 14.94 1.92
CA SER A 294 6.75 14.20 3.14
C SER A 294 6.95 12.70 2.99
N PHE A 295 7.38 12.09 4.10
CA PHE A 295 7.38 10.66 4.26
C PHE A 295 6.73 10.29 5.59
N TYR A 296 6.23 9.07 5.66
CA TYR A 296 5.36 8.61 6.73
C TYR A 296 5.86 7.27 7.28
N PHE A 297 5.76 7.13 8.59
CA PHE A 297 6.17 5.93 9.31
C PHE A 297 5.29 5.74 10.56
N LYS A 298 5.32 4.54 11.13
CA LYS A 298 4.74 4.20 12.42
C LYS A 298 5.85 4.23 13.46
N GLN A 299 5.62 4.91 14.57
CA GLN A 299 6.54 4.93 15.69
C GLN A 299 5.94 4.17 16.86
N VAL A 300 6.68 3.21 17.41
CA VAL A 300 6.36 2.46 18.62
C VAL A 300 7.42 2.79 19.65
N THR A 301 7.06 3.43 20.76
CA THR A 301 8.05 3.69 21.81
C THR A 301 8.41 2.41 22.58
N PRO A 302 9.68 2.23 23.00
CA PRO A 302 10.15 0.96 23.58
C PRO A 302 9.36 0.45 24.80
N ASN A 303 8.76 1.36 25.57
CA ASN A 303 8.03 1.04 26.81
C ASN A 303 6.51 1.12 26.63
N PHE A 304 6.01 1.15 25.39
CA PHE A 304 4.58 1.20 25.17
C PHE A 304 3.93 -0.14 25.53
N SER A 305 2.80 -0.05 26.23
CA SER A 305 1.88 -1.16 26.42
C SER A 305 0.48 -0.70 26.04
N ILE A 306 -0.32 -1.61 25.49
CA ILE A 306 -1.70 -1.27 25.11
C ILE A 306 -2.45 -0.91 26.40
N PRO A 307 -3.05 0.30 26.48
CA PRO A 307 -3.73 0.75 27.68
C PRO A 307 -4.98 -0.10 27.94
N LYS A 308 -5.25 -0.41 29.21
CA LYS A 308 -6.45 -1.13 29.62
C LYS A 308 -7.70 -0.28 29.37
N PRO A 309 -8.66 -0.72 28.55
CA PRO A 309 -9.88 0.04 28.31
C PRO A 309 -10.70 0.21 29.59
N LYS A 310 -11.21 1.43 29.79
CA LYS A 310 -11.98 1.81 30.99
C LYS A 310 -13.48 1.72 30.78
N GLU A 311 -13.93 2.04 29.56
CA GLU A 311 -15.33 2.15 29.17
C GLU A 311 -15.58 1.46 27.84
N TRP A 312 -16.80 0.96 27.65
CA TRP A 312 -17.30 0.33 26.42
C TRP A 312 -18.82 0.26 26.48
N ASP A 313 -19.46 0.13 25.32
CA ASP A 313 -20.90 -0.12 25.18
C ASP A 313 -21.13 -1.49 24.54
N LEU A 314 -21.79 -2.39 25.26
CA LEU A 314 -22.09 -3.73 24.75
C LEU A 314 -22.99 -3.71 23.50
N ASN A 315 -23.70 -2.61 23.25
CA ASN A 315 -24.57 -2.47 22.07
C ASN A 315 -23.86 -1.84 20.87
N ASP A 316 -22.68 -1.23 21.06
CA ASP A 316 -21.89 -0.65 19.98
C ASP A 316 -20.70 -1.56 19.60
N PRO A 317 -20.75 -2.23 18.43
CA PRO A 317 -19.65 -3.03 17.90
C PRO A 317 -18.30 -2.31 17.89
N TYR A 318 -18.27 -1.00 17.59
CA TYR A 318 -17.02 -0.25 17.49
C TYR A 318 -16.36 -0.11 18.86
N SER A 319 -17.13 0.20 19.90
CA SER A 319 -16.63 0.32 21.27
C SER A 319 -16.01 -0.98 21.82
N LEU A 320 -16.33 -2.14 21.24
CA LEU A 320 -15.88 -3.45 21.69
C LEU A 320 -14.55 -3.91 21.08
N ILE A 321 -14.10 -3.30 19.97
CA ILE A 321 -12.87 -3.71 19.28
C ILE A 321 -11.66 -3.59 20.20
N SER A 322 -11.47 -2.43 20.83
CA SER A 322 -10.33 -2.16 21.72
C SER A 322 -10.34 -3.03 22.99
N PRO A 323 -11.46 -3.19 23.73
CA PRO A 323 -11.56 -4.14 24.85
C PRO A 323 -11.19 -5.57 24.50
N TYR A 324 -11.71 -6.14 23.42
CA TYR A 324 -11.38 -7.51 23.04
C TYR A 324 -9.94 -7.65 22.55
N PHE A 325 -9.43 -6.65 21.81
CA PHE A 325 -8.03 -6.61 21.42
C PHE A 325 -7.11 -6.65 22.65
N TYR A 326 -7.36 -5.79 23.65
CA TYR A 326 -6.63 -5.79 24.91
C TYR A 326 -6.72 -7.13 25.62
N VAL A 327 -7.92 -7.71 25.73
CA VAL A 327 -8.15 -9.01 26.37
C VAL A 327 -7.26 -10.08 25.77
N PHE A 328 -7.18 -10.21 24.45
CA PHE A 328 -6.39 -11.27 23.83
C PHE A 328 -4.89 -10.93 23.74
N HIS A 329 -4.53 -9.65 23.75
CA HIS A 329 -3.15 -9.23 23.88
C HIS A 329 -2.58 -9.51 25.28
N GLN A 330 -3.33 -9.20 26.34
CA GLN A 330 -2.89 -9.34 27.73
C GLN A 330 -3.31 -10.66 28.39
N LEU A 331 -4.18 -11.44 27.73
CA LEU A 331 -4.86 -12.60 28.32
C LEU A 331 -5.63 -12.26 29.61
N ASP A 332 -6.26 -11.09 29.65
CA ASP A 332 -6.97 -10.56 30.82
C ASP A 332 -8.33 -11.23 31.02
N ASN A 333 -8.36 -12.26 31.88
CA ASN A 333 -9.58 -13.03 32.18
C ASN A 333 -10.64 -12.18 32.89
N ASP A 334 -10.26 -11.17 33.66
CA ASP A 334 -11.21 -10.38 34.45
C ASP A 334 -11.98 -9.41 33.55
N LEU A 335 -11.28 -8.72 32.66
CA LEU A 335 -11.93 -7.88 31.65
C LEU A 335 -12.78 -8.72 30.70
N PHE A 336 -12.29 -9.89 30.28
CA PHE A 336 -13.06 -10.78 29.42
C PHE A 336 -14.38 -11.23 30.06
N ARG A 337 -14.39 -11.58 31.36
CA ARG A 337 -15.63 -11.88 32.09
C ARG A 337 -16.55 -10.66 32.18
N ARG A 338 -16.00 -9.45 32.38
CA ARG A 338 -16.78 -8.21 32.40
C ARG A 338 -17.44 -7.88 31.05
N LEU A 339 -16.80 -8.20 29.93
CA LEU A 339 -17.34 -8.04 28.58
C LEU A 339 -18.44 -9.07 28.25
N ASN A 340 -18.59 -10.11 29.06
CA ASN A 340 -19.41 -11.28 28.74
C ASN A 340 -20.33 -11.71 29.89
N LYS A 341 -20.76 -10.76 30.72
CA LYS A 341 -21.61 -11.01 31.89
C LYS A 341 -22.85 -11.80 31.46
N ARG A 342 -23.08 -12.96 32.09
CA ARG A 342 -24.20 -13.92 31.89
C ARG A 342 -23.97 -15.11 30.94
N ASN A 343 -22.83 -15.24 30.28
CA ASN A 343 -22.46 -16.49 29.60
C ASN A 343 -21.46 -17.30 30.44
N SER A 344 -21.65 -18.63 30.51
CA SER A 344 -20.65 -19.57 31.03
C SER A 344 -19.48 -19.68 30.05
N ILE A 345 -18.63 -18.66 29.99
CA ILE A 345 -17.50 -18.64 29.05
C ILE A 345 -16.29 -19.33 29.67
N PRO A 346 -15.59 -20.21 28.94
CA PRO A 346 -14.33 -20.78 29.38
C PRO A 346 -13.30 -19.69 29.72
N LYS A 347 -12.35 -20.02 30.62
CA LYS A 347 -11.14 -19.21 30.81
C LYS A 347 -10.48 -18.98 29.44
N ILE A 348 -9.87 -17.81 29.23
CA ILE A 348 -9.27 -17.45 27.92
C ILE A 348 -8.31 -18.53 27.41
N ASN A 349 -7.55 -19.14 28.31
CA ASN A 349 -6.59 -20.20 27.97
C ASN A 349 -7.20 -21.47 27.38
N ASN A 350 -8.50 -21.67 27.57
CA ASN A 350 -9.27 -22.81 27.06
C ASN A 350 -10.03 -22.45 25.76
N ILE A 351 -9.98 -21.19 25.34
CA ILE A 351 -10.59 -20.75 24.07
C ILE A 351 -9.68 -21.18 22.92
N THR A 352 -10.26 -21.90 21.97
CA THR A 352 -9.60 -22.29 20.72
C THR A 352 -9.01 -21.06 20.03
N ASN A 353 -7.76 -21.16 19.56
CA ASN A 353 -6.98 -20.10 18.93
C ASN A 353 -6.56 -18.92 19.81
N ALA A 354 -6.97 -18.81 21.08
CA ALA A 354 -6.61 -17.66 21.93
C ALA A 354 -5.09 -17.52 22.15
N LYS A 355 -4.38 -18.63 22.38
CA LYS A 355 -2.92 -18.61 22.51
C LYS A 355 -2.22 -18.24 21.21
N ALA A 356 -2.73 -18.69 20.06
CA ALA A 356 -2.18 -18.37 18.75
C ALA A 356 -2.39 -16.89 18.41
N LEU A 357 -3.59 -16.37 18.67
CA LEU A 357 -3.90 -14.94 18.58
C LEU A 357 -2.98 -14.12 19.49
N ASN A 358 -2.84 -14.50 20.75
CA ASN A 358 -1.93 -13.81 21.68
C ASN A 358 -0.49 -13.76 21.17
N LYS A 359 0.05 -14.88 20.68
CA LYS A 359 1.39 -14.88 20.06
C LYS A 359 1.47 -13.95 18.86
N GLY A 360 0.47 -13.98 17.98
CA GLY A 360 0.41 -13.10 16.81
C GLY A 360 0.21 -11.61 17.13
N LEU A 361 -0.23 -11.30 18.35
CA LEU A 361 -0.36 -9.93 18.85
C LEU A 361 0.92 -9.39 19.51
N LYS A 362 1.91 -10.23 19.82
CA LYS A 362 3.18 -9.76 20.44
C LYS A 362 4.05 -8.93 19.50
N ASP A 363 3.99 -9.23 18.20
CA ASP A 363 4.70 -8.49 17.16
C ASP A 363 3.88 -7.29 16.64
N TRP A 364 2.74 -6.98 17.27
CA TRP A 364 1.85 -5.91 16.84
C TRP A 364 2.53 -4.54 16.91
N TYR A 365 2.31 -3.74 15.88
CA TYR A 365 2.98 -2.46 15.67
C TYR A 365 2.00 -1.29 15.46
N GLY A 366 0.73 -1.45 15.85
CA GLY A 366 -0.17 -0.30 16.01
C GLY A 366 -1.48 -0.32 15.24
N ASP A 367 -1.61 -1.07 14.15
CA ASP A 367 -2.88 -1.08 13.40
C ASP A 367 -3.74 -2.24 13.88
N TYR A 368 -4.79 -1.95 14.65
CA TYR A 368 -6.00 -2.78 14.57
C TYR A 368 -6.89 -2.15 13.52
N ARG A 369 -7.44 -2.98 12.63
CA ARG A 369 -8.42 -2.53 11.66
C ARG A 369 -9.62 -1.97 12.42
N ASN A 370 -9.84 -0.66 12.33
CA ASN A 370 -10.92 0.08 13.00
C ASN A 370 -12.28 -0.16 12.33
N TYR A 371 -12.60 -1.41 12.03
CA TYR A 371 -13.89 -1.79 11.47
C TYR A 371 -14.29 -3.18 11.93
N TYR A 372 -15.60 -3.39 11.96
CA TYR A 372 -16.19 -4.71 12.07
C TYR A 372 -16.93 -5.04 10.78
N VAL A 373 -17.24 -6.32 10.59
CA VAL A 373 -18.01 -6.83 9.47
C VAL A 373 -19.19 -7.60 10.03
N ASN A 374 -20.38 -7.37 9.46
CA ASN A 374 -21.56 -8.18 9.71
C ASN A 374 -21.44 -9.49 8.92
N ASP A 375 -21.56 -10.63 9.60
CA ASP A 375 -21.68 -11.91 8.92
C ASP A 375 -23.14 -12.24 8.59
N ARG A 376 -23.34 -13.30 7.80
CA ARG A 376 -24.67 -13.71 7.33
C ARG A 376 -25.58 -14.25 8.44
N ASP A 377 -24.99 -14.65 9.56
CA ASP A 377 -25.68 -15.24 10.70
C ASP A 377 -26.08 -14.17 11.74
N GLY A 378 -25.90 -12.88 11.41
CA GLY A 378 -26.19 -11.76 12.30
C GLY A 378 -25.15 -11.55 13.41
N ASN A 379 -23.99 -12.20 13.33
CA ASN A 379 -22.84 -11.89 14.17
C ASN A 379 -22.06 -10.72 13.58
N ILE A 380 -21.20 -10.15 14.41
CA ILE A 380 -20.14 -9.23 13.96
C ILE A 380 -18.79 -9.91 14.15
N TYR A 381 -17.81 -9.52 13.35
CA TYR A 381 -16.42 -9.83 13.65
C TYR A 381 -15.51 -8.66 13.31
N PHE A 382 -14.41 -8.54 14.04
CA PHE A 382 -13.32 -7.64 13.68
C PHE A 382 -12.07 -8.46 13.35
N PRO A 383 -11.43 -8.19 12.19
CA PRO A 383 -10.21 -8.87 11.80
C PRO A 383 -9.03 -8.33 12.61
N VAL A 384 -8.24 -9.25 13.17
CA VAL A 384 -7.06 -8.94 13.96
C VAL A 384 -5.94 -9.86 13.51
N ASN A 385 -4.91 -9.30 12.86
CA ASN A 385 -3.88 -10.09 12.17
C ASN A 385 -4.55 -11.10 11.20
N ASN A 386 -4.16 -12.37 11.19
CA ASN A 386 -4.84 -13.42 10.44
C ASN A 386 -5.97 -14.12 11.22
N PHE A 387 -6.63 -13.44 12.16
CA PHE A 387 -7.73 -13.98 12.95
C PHE A 387 -8.98 -13.09 12.84
N LYS A 388 -10.13 -13.64 13.22
CA LYS A 388 -11.39 -12.92 13.39
C LYS A 388 -11.88 -13.17 14.80
N ILE A 389 -12.05 -12.11 15.59
CA ILE A 389 -12.76 -12.20 16.85
C ILE A 389 -14.23 -12.01 16.53
N VAL A 390 -15.03 -13.05 16.77
CA VAL A 390 -16.45 -13.08 16.40
C VAL A 390 -17.29 -12.84 17.66
N LEU A 391 -18.19 -11.87 17.58
CA LEU A 391 -19.18 -11.58 18.61
C LEU A 391 -20.58 -11.84 18.08
N ARG A 392 -21.41 -12.55 18.85
CA ARG A 392 -22.82 -12.77 18.53
C ARG A 392 -23.68 -11.74 19.25
N ARG A 393 -24.81 -11.38 18.65
CA ARG A 393 -25.81 -10.54 19.31
C ARG A 393 -26.56 -11.35 20.38
N SER A 394 -26.77 -10.75 21.55
CA SER A 394 -27.53 -11.26 22.69
C SER A 394 -28.56 -10.22 23.15
N THR A 395 -29.41 -10.57 24.11
CA THR A 395 -30.35 -9.63 24.78
C THR A 395 -29.65 -8.49 25.50
N ASP A 396 -28.42 -8.73 25.98
CA ASP A 396 -27.62 -7.77 26.74
C ASP A 396 -26.50 -7.11 25.91
N GLY A 397 -26.62 -7.14 24.57
CA GLY A 397 -25.61 -6.63 23.63
C GLY A 397 -24.77 -7.73 22.97
N TYR A 398 -23.63 -7.35 22.39
CA TYR A 398 -22.70 -8.27 21.73
C TYR A 398 -21.81 -9.00 22.73
N VAL A 399 -21.73 -10.33 22.57
CA VAL A 399 -20.94 -11.21 23.44
C VAL A 399 -20.01 -12.08 22.61
N PHE A 400 -18.88 -12.46 23.19
CA PHE A 400 -17.90 -13.33 22.56
C PHE A 400 -18.52 -14.65 22.11
N LYS A 401 -18.22 -15.04 20.87
CA LYS A 401 -18.59 -16.34 20.29
C LYS A 401 -17.36 -17.22 20.13
N GLU A 402 -16.37 -16.76 19.36
CA GLU A 402 -15.19 -17.55 19.01
C GLU A 402 -14.06 -16.70 18.42
N ILE A 403 -12.87 -17.29 18.31
CA ILE A 403 -11.77 -16.78 17.48
C ILE A 403 -11.64 -17.71 16.26
N LYS A 404 -11.93 -17.19 15.07
CA LYS A 404 -11.70 -17.91 13.83
C LYS A 404 -10.33 -17.57 13.25
N LYS A 405 -9.69 -18.58 12.67
CA LYS A 405 -8.55 -18.39 11.76
C LYS A 405 -9.10 -17.81 10.44
N ASP A 406 -8.52 -16.74 9.93
CA ASP A 406 -8.88 -16.22 8.61
C ASP A 406 -8.35 -17.12 7.48
N ILE A 407 -8.79 -16.89 6.26
CA ILE A 407 -8.20 -17.54 5.08
C ILE A 407 -6.80 -16.95 4.86
N LEU A 408 -5.80 -17.80 4.64
CA LEU A 408 -4.49 -17.36 4.14
C LEU A 408 -4.42 -17.56 2.63
N LYS A 409 -3.90 -16.56 1.94
CA LYS A 409 -3.75 -16.50 0.49
C LYS A 409 -2.56 -15.59 0.17
N LYS A 410 -2.14 -15.55 -1.11
CA LYS A 410 -1.12 -14.60 -1.58
C LYS A 410 -1.35 -13.19 -1.01
N GLY A 411 -0.29 -12.60 -0.43
CA GLY A 411 -0.34 -11.30 0.23
C GLY A 411 -0.80 -11.33 1.70
N SER A 412 -1.17 -12.49 2.25
CA SER A 412 -1.37 -12.61 3.69
C SER A 412 -0.04 -12.44 4.40
N VAL A 413 -0.05 -11.76 5.55
CA VAL A 413 1.14 -11.52 6.36
C VAL A 413 0.84 -11.85 7.82
N GLY A 414 1.88 -12.20 8.57
CA GLY A 414 1.80 -12.30 10.02
C GLY A 414 2.00 -13.71 10.59
N PHE A 415 1.63 -13.88 11.85
CA PHE A 415 1.99 -15.05 12.66
C PHE A 415 1.51 -16.38 12.08
N ARG A 416 0.29 -16.41 11.52
CA ARG A 416 -0.24 -17.65 10.95
C ARG A 416 0.47 -18.07 9.67
N VAL A 417 1.01 -17.10 8.94
CA VAL A 417 1.86 -17.39 7.78
C VAL A 417 3.15 -18.06 8.26
N LYS A 418 3.76 -17.55 9.34
CA LYS A 418 4.93 -18.20 9.98
C LYS A 418 4.67 -19.63 10.42
N GLU A 419 3.46 -19.94 10.91
CA GLU A 419 3.09 -21.32 11.25
C GLU A 419 3.08 -22.24 10.01
N VAL A 420 2.60 -21.72 8.88
CA VAL A 420 2.55 -22.45 7.60
C VAL A 420 3.95 -22.60 7.01
N GLU A 421 4.75 -21.54 7.00
CA GLU A 421 6.16 -21.59 6.57
C GLU A 421 6.95 -22.62 7.39
N LYS A 422 6.73 -22.64 8.71
CA LYS A 422 7.31 -23.65 9.60
C LYS A 422 6.88 -25.07 9.22
N PHE A 423 5.61 -25.28 8.89
CA PHE A 423 5.11 -26.58 8.45
C PHE A 423 5.83 -27.07 7.18
N PHE A 424 6.10 -26.17 6.23
CA PHE A 424 6.85 -26.49 5.01
C PHE A 424 8.37 -26.53 5.19
N GLY A 425 8.89 -26.19 6.38
CA GLY A 425 10.33 -26.18 6.66
C GLY A 425 11.07 -25.04 5.94
N ILE A 426 10.38 -23.98 5.55
CA ILE A 426 10.99 -22.80 4.92
C ILE A 426 11.24 -21.66 5.92
N LYS A 427 11.88 -20.59 5.45
CA LYS A 427 12.14 -19.40 6.26
C LYS A 427 10.83 -18.81 6.78
N GLN A 428 10.78 -18.52 8.08
CA GLN A 428 9.58 -18.01 8.78
C GLN A 428 9.53 -16.48 8.76
N ASP A 429 9.57 -15.86 7.58
CA ASP A 429 9.51 -14.40 7.49
C ASP A 429 8.08 -13.86 7.66
N GLY A 430 7.06 -14.68 7.43
CA GLY A 430 5.66 -14.40 7.71
C GLY A 430 4.93 -13.75 6.53
N TYR A 431 5.34 -14.05 5.31
CA TYR A 431 4.80 -13.48 4.08
C TYR A 431 4.31 -14.58 3.13
N PHE A 432 3.04 -14.49 2.76
CA PHE A 432 2.44 -15.47 1.86
C PHE A 432 2.72 -15.06 0.42
N ASP A 433 3.92 -15.36 -0.05
CA ASP A 433 4.40 -15.02 -1.37
C ASP A 433 4.09 -16.11 -2.43
N GLU A 434 4.66 -15.96 -3.63
CA GLU A 434 4.43 -16.88 -4.74
C GLU A 434 5.08 -18.26 -4.49
N GLU A 435 6.20 -18.32 -3.77
CA GLU A 435 6.84 -19.57 -3.40
C GLU A 435 5.92 -20.37 -2.47
N LEU A 436 5.37 -19.71 -1.44
CA LEU A 436 4.45 -20.34 -0.51
C LEU A 436 3.14 -20.76 -1.19
N VAL A 437 2.60 -19.95 -2.12
CA VAL A 437 1.45 -20.34 -2.96
C VAL A 437 1.71 -21.66 -3.67
N ASN A 438 2.88 -21.83 -4.28
CA ASN A 438 3.22 -23.05 -5.02
C ASN A 438 3.38 -24.27 -4.11
N LEU A 439 3.99 -24.10 -2.92
CA LEU A 439 4.07 -25.16 -1.90
C LEU A 439 2.68 -25.59 -1.42
N VAL A 440 1.77 -24.65 -1.18
CA VAL A 440 0.40 -24.93 -0.77
C VAL A 440 -0.36 -25.66 -1.88
N LYS A 441 -0.23 -25.24 -3.14
CA LYS A 441 -0.82 -25.97 -4.28
C LYS A 441 -0.34 -27.41 -4.37
N ALA A 442 0.97 -27.64 -4.19
CA ALA A 442 1.56 -28.98 -4.21
C ALA A 442 1.03 -29.84 -3.05
N PHE A 443 0.94 -29.28 -1.83
CA PHE A 443 0.35 -29.95 -0.67
C PHE A 443 -1.12 -30.31 -0.88
N GLN A 444 -1.90 -29.37 -1.41
CA GLN A 444 -3.32 -29.59 -1.71
C GLN A 444 -3.49 -30.72 -2.73
N LYS A 445 -2.70 -30.71 -3.81
CA LYS A 445 -2.71 -31.78 -4.82
C LYS A 445 -2.38 -33.15 -4.21
N LYS A 446 -1.37 -33.23 -3.35
CA LYS A 446 -0.97 -34.47 -2.66
C LYS A 446 -2.07 -35.04 -1.74
N ASN A 447 -2.93 -34.17 -1.20
CA ASN A 447 -4.00 -34.53 -0.27
C ASN A 447 -5.39 -34.57 -0.93
N ASN A 448 -5.48 -34.63 -2.27
CA ASN A 448 -6.75 -34.64 -3.02
C ASN A 448 -7.66 -33.43 -2.72
N LEU A 449 -7.05 -32.26 -2.47
CA LEU A 449 -7.73 -30.98 -2.32
C LEU A 449 -7.60 -30.16 -3.63
N LYS A 450 -8.46 -29.16 -3.80
CA LYS A 450 -8.35 -28.18 -4.89
C LYS A 450 -7.01 -27.42 -4.77
N PRO A 451 -6.11 -27.45 -5.77
CA PRO A 451 -4.81 -26.78 -5.71
C PRO A 451 -4.93 -25.30 -6.06
N ASP A 452 -5.62 -24.53 -5.22
CA ASP A 452 -5.81 -23.09 -5.40
C ASP A 452 -4.75 -22.23 -4.71
N GLY A 453 -3.88 -22.83 -3.89
CA GLY A 453 -2.86 -22.10 -3.13
C GLY A 453 -3.41 -21.32 -1.95
N ILE A 454 -4.67 -21.59 -1.55
CA ILE A 454 -5.37 -20.91 -0.46
C ILE A 454 -5.53 -21.85 0.73
N ILE A 455 -5.17 -21.37 1.93
CA ILE A 455 -5.33 -22.12 3.18
C ILE A 455 -6.62 -21.67 3.86
N GLY A 456 -7.71 -22.35 3.52
CA GLY A 456 -8.96 -22.35 4.29
C GLY A 456 -9.05 -23.54 5.25
N ASP A 457 -10.22 -23.73 5.86
CA ASP A 457 -10.45 -24.75 6.90
C ASP A 457 -10.11 -26.18 6.44
N ASN A 458 -10.40 -26.53 5.19
CA ASN A 458 -10.12 -27.87 4.65
C ASN A 458 -8.63 -28.14 4.51
N THR A 459 -7.87 -27.17 3.99
CA THR A 459 -6.39 -27.28 3.90
C THR A 459 -5.80 -27.38 5.30
N LEU A 460 -6.25 -26.51 6.22
CA LEU A 460 -5.75 -26.48 7.59
C LEU A 460 -5.97 -27.81 8.34
N LYS A 461 -7.17 -28.41 8.22
CA LYS A 461 -7.48 -29.73 8.81
C LYS A 461 -6.53 -30.83 8.35
N HIS A 462 -5.92 -30.72 7.17
CA HIS A 462 -4.92 -31.69 6.69
C HIS A 462 -3.51 -31.38 7.17
N MET A 463 -3.21 -30.12 7.50
CA MET A 463 -1.91 -29.72 8.06
C MET A 463 -1.83 -30.01 9.57
N GLU A 464 -2.97 -30.11 10.25
CA GLU A 464 -3.06 -30.38 11.70
C GLU A 464 -3.20 -31.89 12.03
N LYS A 465 -3.25 -32.77 11.01
CA LYS A 465 -3.17 -34.23 11.14
C LYS A 465 -1.73 -34.69 11.08
#